data_AF-A0A6A4ICA0-F1
#
_entry.id   AF-A0A6A4ICA0-F1
#
_cell.length_a   1.000
_cell.length_b   1.000
_cell.length_c   1.000
_cell.angle_alpha   90.00
_cell.angle_beta   90.00
_cell.angle_gamma   90.00
#
_symmetry.space_group_name_H-M   'P 1'
#
loop_
_entity.id
_entity.type
_entity.pdbx_description
1 polymer ?
#
loop_
_entity_poly.entity_id
_entity_poly.type
_entity_poly.pdbx_seq_one_letter_code
_entity_poly.pdbx_strand_id
1 'polypeptide(L)'
;MSPTPTLVDRSDASSAGSPVSSWKDRKACHRSPKVSEAQKCARAAKEPRRKEVLARALLIKTVENSPVNEQQLRVLRMVYDEITKYPKDHWIAIIAVVIHRSFAQVKHWFSNERQKNKSGETIDWINELGEKLRVRPLAVELCENWSDEFFEDVVMVYNFKAHRLLHWVD
;
A
#
# COMPACT_ATOMS: atom_id res chain seq x y z
N MET A 1 -25.30 84.40 35.45
CA MET A 1 -24.30 83.93 36.43
C MET A 1 -23.18 83.24 35.66
N SER A 2 -21.96 83.37 36.16
CA SER A 2 -20.71 82.70 35.70
C SER A 2 -19.99 82.23 36.99
N PRO A 3 -19.12 81.20 36.99
CA PRO A 3 -17.90 81.16 36.16
C PRO A 3 -17.43 79.77 35.66
N THR A 4 -16.39 79.80 34.82
CA THR A 4 -15.40 78.73 34.49
C THR A 4 -14.22 78.76 35.50
N PRO A 5 -13.07 78.03 35.35
CA PRO A 5 -12.70 76.83 34.54
C PRO A 5 -12.26 75.67 35.51
N THR A 6 -11.17 74.85 35.45
CA THR A 6 -9.96 74.67 34.59
C THR A 6 -9.24 73.30 34.81
N LEU A 7 -8.47 72.86 33.79
CA LEU A 7 -7.19 72.10 33.83
C LEU A 7 -7.08 70.59 34.20
N VAL A 8 -5.95 70.05 33.72
CA VAL A 8 -5.48 68.66 33.50
C VAL A 8 -4.97 67.88 34.72
N ASP A 9 -4.70 66.59 34.53
CA ASP A 9 -3.33 66.08 34.68
C ASP A 9 -2.98 64.92 33.71
N ARG A 10 -1.70 64.53 33.61
CA ARG A 10 -1.12 63.40 32.84
C ARG A 10 -0.34 62.47 33.78
N SER A 11 -0.37 61.14 33.54
CA SER A 11 0.70 60.15 33.80
C SER A 11 0.15 58.71 33.67
N ASP A 12 0.94 57.65 33.58
CA ASP A 12 2.01 57.36 32.61
C ASP A 12 2.20 55.81 32.52
N ALA A 13 2.99 55.33 31.53
CA ALA A 13 3.51 53.99 31.29
C ALA A 13 3.11 52.78 32.18
N SER A 14 2.63 51.68 31.55
CA SER A 14 3.33 50.36 31.56
C SER A 14 2.59 49.20 30.87
N SER A 15 3.36 48.39 30.12
CA SER A 15 3.26 46.94 29.87
C SER A 15 1.91 46.18 29.90
N ALA A 16 1.52 45.61 28.74
CA ALA A 16 1.47 44.15 28.53
C ALA A 16 1.26 43.79 27.04
N GLY A 17 1.87 42.70 26.56
CA GLY A 17 1.88 42.34 25.14
C GLY A 17 0.60 41.67 24.62
N SER A 18 0.33 41.84 23.32
CA SER A 18 -0.79 41.21 22.61
C SER A 18 -0.74 39.66 22.69
N PRO A 19 -1.86 38.98 22.99
CA PRO A 19 -1.89 37.53 23.05
C PRO A 19 -1.80 36.90 21.65
N VAL A 20 -0.63 36.37 21.29
CA VAL A 20 -0.44 35.55 20.08
C VAL A 20 -1.23 34.25 20.24
N SER A 21 -2.43 34.20 19.64
CA SER A 21 -3.30 33.01 19.73
C SER A 21 -2.60 31.75 19.20
N SER A 22 -2.74 30.64 19.94
CA SER A 22 -1.91 29.44 19.76
C SER A 22 -2.49 28.47 18.71
N TRP A 23 -2.32 28.78 17.42
CA TRP A 23 -2.66 27.90 16.30
C TRP A 23 -1.64 26.75 16.12
N LYS A 24 -1.47 25.94 17.18
CA LYS A 24 -0.81 24.64 17.11
C LYS A 24 -1.87 23.54 17.00
N ASP A 25 -2.51 23.47 15.84
CA ASP A 25 -3.36 22.35 15.47
C ASP A 25 -2.55 21.06 15.57
N ARG A 26 -2.82 20.30 16.64
CA ARG A 26 -2.21 19.00 16.88
C ARG A 26 -2.77 18.03 15.86
N LYS A 27 -2.10 17.89 14.70
CA LYS A 27 -2.35 16.84 13.71
C LYS A 27 -2.65 15.54 14.44
N ALA A 28 -3.89 15.08 14.36
CA ALA A 28 -4.31 13.88 15.07
C ALA A 28 -3.54 12.69 14.50
N CYS A 29 -2.53 12.21 15.23
CA CYS A 29 -1.79 11.02 14.85
C CYS A 29 -2.79 9.87 14.71
N HIS A 30 -3.00 9.42 13.47
CA HIS A 30 -3.91 8.33 13.16
C HIS A 30 -3.52 7.10 13.97
N ARG A 31 -4.25 6.82 15.05
CA ARG A 31 -4.08 5.60 15.83
C ARG A 31 -4.46 4.44 14.92
N SER A 32 -3.46 3.66 14.52
CA SER A 32 -3.70 2.39 13.85
C SER A 32 -4.62 1.52 14.71
N PRO A 33 -5.54 0.74 14.10
CA PRO A 33 -6.36 -0.20 14.84
C PRO A 33 -5.50 -1.11 15.73
N LYS A 34 -5.96 -1.34 16.97
CA LYS A 34 -5.26 -2.24 17.91
C LYS A 34 -5.35 -3.67 17.39
N VAL A 35 -4.27 -4.13 16.76
CA VAL A 35 -4.08 -5.52 16.34
C VAL A 35 -4.18 -6.42 17.57
N SER A 36 -5.06 -7.43 17.52
CA SER A 36 -5.28 -8.34 18.66
C SER A 36 -4.08 -9.27 18.89
N GLU A 37 -3.95 -9.86 20.08
CA GLU A 37 -2.86 -10.81 20.34
C GLU A 37 -2.93 -12.03 19.40
N ALA A 38 -4.14 -12.53 19.12
CA ALA A 38 -4.35 -13.60 18.14
C ALA A 38 -3.83 -13.21 16.74
N GLN A 39 -4.07 -11.97 16.31
CA GLN A 39 -3.53 -11.44 15.04
C GLN A 39 -2.00 -11.30 15.04
N LYS A 40 -1.39 -10.93 16.16
CA LYS A 40 0.08 -10.91 16.30
C LYS A 40 0.67 -12.32 16.22
N CYS A 41 0.06 -13.31 16.89
CA CYS A 41 0.44 -14.71 16.82
C CYS A 41 0.30 -15.26 15.39
N ALA A 42 -0.81 -14.97 14.70
CA ALA A 42 -1.02 -15.37 13.31
C ALA A 42 0.03 -14.76 12.36
N ARG A 43 0.38 -13.47 12.51
CA ARG A 43 1.50 -12.86 11.77
C ARG A 43 2.82 -13.57 12.06
N ALA A 44 3.14 -13.80 13.33
CA ALA A 44 4.38 -14.46 13.73
C ALA A 44 4.50 -15.90 13.17
N ALA A 45 3.38 -16.61 12.99
CA ALA A 45 3.34 -17.91 12.33
C ALA A 45 3.54 -17.85 10.80
N LYS A 46 3.08 -16.77 10.13
CA LYS A 46 3.25 -16.56 8.67
C LYS A 46 4.63 -16.00 8.30
N GLU A 47 5.25 -15.22 9.19
CA GLU A 47 6.53 -14.54 8.97
C GLU A 47 7.69 -15.43 8.49
N PRO A 48 7.90 -16.67 9.00
CA PRO A 48 8.93 -17.57 8.48
C PRO A 48 8.74 -17.91 7.00
N ARG A 49 7.50 -18.24 6.60
CA ARG A 49 7.13 -18.56 5.21
C ARG A 49 7.34 -17.34 4.30
N ARG A 50 6.92 -16.15 4.75
CA ARG A 50 7.14 -14.88 4.03
C ARG A 50 8.63 -14.59 3.79
N LYS A 51 9.49 -14.88 4.78
CA LYS A 51 10.95 -14.72 4.65
C LYS A 51 11.57 -15.75 3.71
N GLU A 52 11.11 -16.99 3.73
CA GLU A 52 11.55 -18.02 2.78
C GLU A 52 11.19 -17.65 1.33
N VAL A 53 9.94 -17.28 1.07
CA VAL A 53 9.49 -16.89 -0.27
C VAL A 53 10.20 -15.61 -0.76
N LEU A 54 10.45 -14.64 0.14
CA LEU A 54 11.25 -13.45 -0.19
C LEU A 54 12.72 -13.82 -0.50
N ALA A 55 13.35 -14.70 0.28
CA ALA A 55 14.71 -15.17 0.00
C ALA A 55 14.78 -15.90 -1.35
N ARG A 56 13.81 -16.77 -1.66
CA ARG A 56 13.66 -17.44 -2.97
C ARG A 56 13.49 -16.43 -4.10
N ALA A 57 12.66 -15.39 -3.93
CA ALA A 57 12.47 -14.33 -4.93
C ALA A 57 13.74 -13.47 -5.17
N LEU A 58 14.59 -13.31 -4.16
CA LEU A 58 15.86 -12.57 -4.25
C LEU A 58 16.99 -13.40 -4.89
N LEU A 59 16.91 -14.73 -4.88
CA LEU A 59 17.85 -15.61 -5.59
C LEU A 59 17.63 -15.64 -7.11
N ILE A 60 16.49 -15.15 -7.61
CA ILE A 60 16.16 -15.14 -9.05
C ILE A 60 16.98 -14.06 -9.76
N LYS A 61 18.09 -14.47 -10.37
CA LYS A 61 18.92 -13.61 -11.23
C LYS A 61 18.29 -13.47 -12.61
N THR A 62 18.04 -12.24 -13.02
CA THR A 62 17.56 -11.86 -14.36
C THR A 62 18.50 -10.80 -14.95
N VAL A 63 18.65 -10.76 -16.27
CA VAL A 63 19.35 -9.65 -16.95
C VAL A 63 18.71 -8.32 -16.54
N GLU A 64 19.53 -7.34 -16.15
CA GLU A 64 19.05 -6.00 -15.78
C GLU A 64 18.36 -5.31 -16.96
N ASN A 65 17.32 -4.52 -16.67
CA ASN A 65 16.50 -3.78 -17.64
C ASN A 65 15.85 -4.62 -18.77
N SER A 66 16.03 -5.94 -18.79
CA SER A 66 15.32 -6.86 -19.68
C SER A 66 13.80 -6.69 -19.51
N PRO A 67 13.02 -6.65 -20.60
CA PRO A 67 11.57 -6.61 -20.53
C PRO A 67 11.01 -7.91 -19.93
N VAL A 68 9.84 -7.81 -19.30
CA VAL A 68 8.99 -8.98 -19.03
C VAL A 68 8.52 -9.58 -20.35
N ASN A 69 8.55 -10.91 -20.48
CA ASN A 69 8.00 -11.57 -21.67
C ASN A 69 6.45 -11.50 -21.66
N GLU A 70 5.80 -11.90 -22.76
CA GLU A 70 4.35 -11.71 -22.86
C GLU A 70 3.55 -12.52 -21.82
N GLN A 71 3.99 -13.74 -21.50
CA GLN A 71 3.41 -14.56 -20.44
C GLN A 71 3.49 -13.86 -19.08
N GLN A 72 4.68 -13.41 -18.69
CA GLN A 72 4.94 -12.66 -17.47
C GLN A 72 4.08 -11.38 -17.43
N LEU A 73 3.98 -10.66 -18.55
CA LEU A 73 3.16 -9.47 -18.68
C LEU A 73 1.66 -9.77 -18.51
N ARG A 74 1.14 -10.86 -19.08
CA ARG A 74 -0.25 -11.31 -18.92
C ARG A 74 -0.57 -11.63 -17.45
N VAL A 75 0.33 -12.31 -16.73
CA VAL A 75 0.15 -12.57 -15.27
C VAL A 75 0.18 -11.28 -14.47
N LEU A 76 1.14 -10.39 -14.72
CA LEU A 76 1.25 -9.10 -14.05
C LEU A 76 0.02 -8.21 -14.30
N ARG A 77 -0.57 -8.27 -15.50
CA ARG A 77 -1.85 -7.63 -15.84
C ARG A 77 -3.01 -8.18 -15.03
N MET A 78 -3.25 -9.50 -15.05
CA MET A 78 -4.35 -10.11 -14.28
C MET A 78 -4.26 -9.73 -12.79
N VAL A 79 -3.07 -9.77 -12.17
CA VAL A 79 -2.89 -9.31 -10.79
C VAL A 79 -3.17 -7.80 -10.62
N TYR A 80 -2.69 -6.94 -11.53
CA TYR A 80 -2.88 -5.47 -11.43
C TYR A 80 -4.34 -5.04 -11.61
N ASP A 81 -5.04 -5.69 -12.54
CA ASP A 81 -6.37 -5.30 -13.00
C ASP A 81 -7.51 -6.00 -12.26
N GLU A 82 -7.34 -7.27 -11.87
CA GLU A 82 -8.34 -8.04 -11.13
C GLU A 82 -8.11 -8.05 -9.60
N ILE A 83 -6.86 -8.09 -9.12
CA ILE A 83 -6.56 -8.25 -7.67
C ILE A 83 -6.16 -6.93 -6.99
N THR A 84 -5.01 -6.34 -7.37
CA THR A 84 -4.43 -5.20 -6.66
C THR A 84 -3.38 -4.43 -7.47
N LYS A 85 -3.48 -3.10 -7.45
CA LYS A 85 -2.41 -2.19 -7.90
C LYS A 85 -1.24 -2.07 -6.91
N TYR A 86 -1.45 -2.47 -5.66
CA TYR A 86 -0.57 -2.24 -4.52
C TYR A 86 -0.27 -3.54 -3.75
N PRO A 87 0.21 -4.62 -4.42
CA PRO A 87 0.65 -5.82 -3.73
C PRO A 87 1.75 -5.49 -2.72
N LYS A 88 1.71 -6.17 -1.57
CA LYS A 88 2.75 -6.07 -0.55
C LYS A 88 4.00 -6.81 -0.95
N ASP A 89 5.12 -6.55 -0.27
CA ASP A 89 6.39 -7.20 -0.58
C ASP A 89 6.34 -8.74 -0.49
N HIS A 90 5.56 -9.34 0.41
CA HIS A 90 5.33 -10.80 0.39
C HIS A 90 4.56 -11.27 -0.87
N TRP A 91 3.56 -10.51 -1.34
CA TRP A 91 2.86 -10.81 -2.60
C TRP A 91 3.74 -10.54 -3.84
N ILE A 92 4.58 -9.50 -3.84
CA ILE A 92 5.60 -9.28 -4.88
C ILE A 92 6.56 -10.48 -4.93
N ALA A 93 6.98 -11.02 -3.79
CA ALA A 93 7.85 -12.20 -3.73
C ALA A 93 7.16 -13.46 -4.27
N ILE A 94 5.87 -13.69 -3.94
CA ILE A 94 5.07 -14.77 -4.52
C ILE A 94 5.00 -14.64 -6.06
N ILE A 95 4.63 -13.46 -6.58
CA ILE A 95 4.59 -13.20 -8.03
C ILE A 95 5.96 -13.48 -8.66
N ALA A 96 7.03 -12.94 -8.09
CA ALA A 96 8.40 -13.10 -8.57
C ALA A 96 8.83 -14.58 -8.67
N VAL A 97 8.50 -15.40 -7.67
CA VAL A 97 8.74 -16.85 -7.69
C VAL A 97 7.92 -17.54 -8.77
N VAL A 98 6.61 -17.30 -8.84
CA VAL A 98 5.72 -18.01 -9.78
C VAL A 98 6.00 -17.67 -11.25
N ILE A 99 6.30 -16.41 -11.58
CA ILE A 99 6.58 -15.99 -12.97
C ILE A 99 8.07 -16.04 -13.34
N HIS A 100 8.93 -16.55 -12.44
CA HIS A 100 10.38 -16.60 -12.57
C HIS A 100 11.01 -15.26 -13.00
N ARG A 101 10.74 -14.20 -12.22
CA ARG A 101 11.28 -12.85 -12.45
C ARG A 101 11.87 -12.30 -11.15
N SER A 102 12.93 -11.50 -11.24
CA SER A 102 13.55 -10.90 -10.04
C SER A 102 12.57 -9.99 -9.29
N PHE A 103 12.62 -10.07 -7.96
CA PHE A 103 11.78 -9.27 -7.05
C PHE A 103 11.75 -7.78 -7.40
N ALA A 104 12.92 -7.20 -7.69
CA ALA A 104 13.06 -5.80 -8.05
C ALA A 104 12.33 -5.44 -9.36
N GLN A 105 12.43 -6.28 -10.40
CA GLN A 105 11.74 -6.03 -11.67
C GLN A 105 10.22 -6.09 -11.53
N VAL A 106 9.68 -7.02 -10.73
CA VAL A 106 8.24 -7.06 -10.41
C VAL A 106 7.83 -5.80 -9.65
N LYS A 107 8.57 -5.40 -8.61
CA LYS A 107 8.30 -4.19 -7.82
C LYS A 107 8.35 -2.91 -8.66
N HIS A 108 9.30 -2.81 -9.59
CA HIS A 108 9.42 -1.71 -10.55
C HIS A 108 8.27 -1.71 -11.57
N TRP A 109 7.87 -2.88 -12.10
CA TRP A 109 6.73 -2.99 -13.02
C TRP A 109 5.46 -2.42 -12.38
N PHE A 110 5.09 -2.87 -11.17
CA PHE A 110 3.93 -2.33 -10.45
C PHE A 110 4.05 -0.83 -10.13
N SER A 111 5.26 -0.29 -9.98
CA SER A 111 5.47 1.14 -9.77
C SER A 111 5.22 1.96 -11.05
N ASN A 112 5.86 1.55 -12.15
CA ASN A 112 5.73 2.18 -13.45
C ASN A 112 4.28 2.10 -13.97
N GLU A 113 3.60 0.98 -13.70
CA GLU A 113 2.24 0.77 -14.17
C GLU A 113 1.22 1.68 -13.47
N ARG A 114 1.41 1.99 -12.17
CA ARG A 114 0.63 3.02 -11.47
C ARG A 114 0.92 4.45 -11.93
N GLN A 115 2.13 4.73 -12.40
CA GLN A 115 2.49 6.06 -12.92
C GLN A 115 1.80 6.32 -14.27
N LYS A 116 1.71 5.29 -15.12
CA LYS A 116 0.93 5.31 -16.37
C LYS A 116 -0.58 5.33 -16.08
N ASN A 117 -1.08 4.30 -15.39
CA ASN A 117 -2.49 4.03 -15.17
C ASN A 117 -2.94 4.47 -13.77
N LYS A 118 -3.12 5.79 -13.64
CA LYS A 118 -3.55 6.47 -12.41
C LYS A 118 -5.02 6.18 -12.06
N SER A 119 -5.88 5.99 -13.05
CA SER A 119 -7.32 5.71 -12.93
C SER A 119 -7.62 4.27 -12.50
N GLY A 120 -8.78 4.04 -11.86
CA GLY A 120 -9.26 2.72 -11.44
C GLY A 120 -9.26 2.54 -9.91
N GLU A 121 -10.39 2.08 -9.39
CA GLU A 121 -10.71 1.99 -7.96
C GLU A 121 -9.92 0.91 -7.20
N THR A 122 -9.74 1.13 -5.89
CA THR A 122 -9.29 0.12 -4.93
C THR A 122 -9.98 0.29 -3.59
N ILE A 123 -10.51 -0.79 -3.02
CA ILE A 123 -11.08 -0.87 -1.69
C ILE A 123 -9.98 -1.12 -0.66
N ASP A 124 -10.05 -0.43 0.47
CA ASP A 124 -9.21 -0.66 1.65
C ASP A 124 -9.78 -1.84 2.47
N TRP A 125 -9.24 -3.04 2.26
CA TRP A 125 -9.64 -4.26 2.98
C TRP A 125 -8.68 -4.58 4.14
N ILE A 126 -9.14 -5.31 5.16
CA ILE A 126 -8.34 -5.73 6.31
C ILE A 126 -8.47 -7.24 6.46
N ASN A 127 -7.34 -7.95 6.39
CA ASN A 127 -7.33 -9.42 6.41
C ASN A 127 -7.42 -10.01 7.83
N GLU A 128 -7.46 -11.34 7.91
CA GLU A 128 -7.43 -12.11 9.17
C GLU A 128 -6.30 -11.68 10.13
N LEU A 129 -5.13 -11.31 9.60
CA LEU A 129 -3.95 -10.86 10.35
C LEU A 129 -4.10 -9.42 10.88
N GLY A 130 -5.22 -8.73 10.61
CA GLY A 130 -5.39 -7.30 10.88
C GLY A 130 -4.53 -6.42 9.97
N GLU A 131 -4.09 -6.93 8.82
CA GLU A 131 -3.29 -6.19 7.86
C GLU A 131 -4.16 -5.50 6.82
N LYS A 132 -3.97 -4.18 6.67
CA LYS A 132 -4.59 -3.40 5.61
C LYS A 132 -3.98 -3.76 4.24
N LEU A 133 -4.83 -4.12 3.28
CA LEU A 133 -4.54 -4.31 1.86
C LEU A 133 -5.34 -3.30 1.03
N ARG A 134 -4.90 -3.01 -0.20
CA ARG A 134 -5.68 -2.26 -1.20
C ARG A 134 -5.97 -3.16 -2.37
N VAL A 135 -7.20 -3.63 -2.47
CA VAL A 135 -7.65 -4.63 -3.45
C VAL A 135 -8.64 -3.99 -4.43
N ARG A 136 -8.90 -4.62 -5.57
CA ARG A 136 -9.97 -4.20 -6.51
C ARG A 136 -11.34 -4.63 -5.95
N PRO A 137 -12.46 -3.99 -6.36
CA PRO A 137 -13.81 -4.46 -6.01
C PRO A 137 -14.03 -5.94 -6.37
N LEU A 138 -13.69 -6.31 -7.62
CA LEU A 138 -13.76 -7.69 -8.13
C LEU A 138 -13.01 -8.71 -7.26
N ALA A 139 -11.88 -8.33 -6.65
CA ALA A 139 -11.14 -9.22 -5.75
C ALA A 139 -11.94 -9.57 -4.49
N VAL A 140 -12.72 -8.62 -3.96
CA VAL A 140 -13.59 -8.81 -2.78
C VAL A 140 -14.82 -9.64 -3.15
N GLU A 141 -15.38 -9.42 -4.33
CA GLU A 141 -16.50 -10.21 -4.89
C GLU A 141 -16.11 -11.67 -5.13
N LEU A 142 -14.87 -11.94 -5.56
CA LEU A 142 -14.35 -13.28 -5.82
C LEU A 142 -13.89 -14.04 -4.56
N CYS A 143 -13.44 -13.34 -3.52
CA CYS A 143 -12.99 -13.97 -2.27
C CYS A 143 -13.03 -12.99 -1.09
N GLU A 144 -13.78 -13.36 -0.05
CA GLU A 144 -13.87 -12.60 1.20
C GLU A 144 -12.58 -12.63 2.04
N ASN A 145 -11.69 -13.61 1.82
CA ASN A 145 -10.57 -13.95 2.71
C ASN A 145 -9.24 -14.18 1.95
N TRP A 146 -8.60 -13.10 1.49
CA TRP A 146 -7.28 -13.17 0.85
C TRP A 146 -6.15 -13.44 1.87
N SER A 147 -5.68 -14.69 1.89
CA SER A 147 -4.44 -15.13 2.54
C SER A 147 -3.24 -15.10 1.59
N ASP A 148 -2.03 -15.34 2.10
CA ASP A 148 -0.82 -15.45 1.27
C ASP A 148 -0.87 -16.72 0.40
N GLU A 149 -1.42 -17.82 0.93
CA GLU A 149 -1.62 -19.10 0.25
C GLU A 149 -2.61 -18.96 -0.91
N PHE A 150 -3.79 -18.40 -0.64
CA PHE A 150 -4.81 -18.22 -1.68
C PHE A 150 -4.34 -17.27 -2.79
N PHE A 151 -3.58 -16.23 -2.42
CA PHE A 151 -2.94 -15.36 -3.41
C PHE A 151 -1.92 -16.11 -4.29
N GLU A 152 -1.10 -16.99 -3.71
CA GLU A 152 -0.17 -17.84 -4.45
C GLU A 152 -0.89 -18.81 -5.41
N ASP A 153 -1.95 -19.47 -4.96
CA ASP A 153 -2.77 -20.36 -5.80
C ASP A 153 -3.39 -19.62 -6.99
N VAL A 154 -3.97 -18.43 -6.77
CA VAL A 154 -4.54 -17.60 -7.85
C VAL A 154 -3.45 -17.17 -8.84
N VAL A 155 -2.26 -16.77 -8.38
CA VAL A 155 -1.15 -16.38 -9.26
C VAL A 155 -0.60 -17.59 -10.05
N MET A 156 -0.58 -18.79 -9.46
CA MET A 156 -0.24 -20.03 -10.17
C MET A 156 -1.28 -20.37 -11.26
N VAL A 157 -2.58 -20.25 -10.95
CA VAL A 157 -3.66 -20.42 -11.93
C VAL A 157 -3.57 -19.39 -13.07
N TYR A 158 -3.27 -18.12 -12.77
CA TYR A 158 -3.00 -17.10 -13.78
C TYR A 158 -1.78 -17.45 -14.66
N ASN A 159 -0.68 -17.95 -14.08
CA ASN A 159 0.50 -18.35 -14.85
C ASN A 159 0.20 -19.55 -15.78
N PHE A 160 -0.54 -20.55 -15.29
CA PHE A 160 -0.99 -21.68 -16.10
C PHE A 160 -1.92 -21.25 -17.24
N LYS A 161 -2.88 -20.35 -16.97
CA LYS A 161 -3.73 -19.74 -18.01
C LYS A 161 -2.90 -18.96 -19.04
N ALA A 162 -1.93 -18.16 -18.60
CA ALA A 162 -1.05 -17.40 -19.49
C ALA A 162 -0.19 -18.31 -20.38
N HIS A 163 0.35 -19.42 -19.86
CA HIS A 163 1.03 -20.43 -20.66
C HIS A 163 0.10 -21.05 -21.71
N ARG A 164 -1.08 -21.54 -21.29
CA ARG A 164 -2.01 -22.22 -22.19
C ARG A 164 -2.55 -21.33 -23.30
N LEU A 165 -2.77 -20.04 -23.03
CA LEU A 165 -3.29 -19.08 -24.02
C LEU A 165 -2.24 -18.63 -25.05
N LEU A 166 -0.95 -18.96 -24.85
CA LEU A 166 0.09 -18.76 -25.87
C LEU A 166 0.23 -20.01 -26.74
N HIS A 167 0.26 -21.21 -26.16
CA HIS A 167 0.34 -22.50 -26.88
C HIS A 167 -0.93 -22.93 -27.65
N TRP A 168 -1.85 -22.00 -27.93
CA TRP A 168 -3.10 -22.23 -28.69
C TRP A 168 -3.27 -21.19 -29.83
N VAL A 169 -2.18 -20.49 -30.19
CA VAL A 169 -2.12 -19.48 -31.26
C VAL A 169 -1.08 -19.83 -32.34
N ASP A 170 -0.28 -20.89 -32.10
CA ASP A 170 0.59 -21.59 -33.06
C ASP A 170 -0.12 -22.87 -33.57
#